data_AF-A0A4V2AW59-F1
#
_entry.id   AF-A0A4V2AW59-F1
#
_cell.length_a   1.000
_cell.length_b   1.000
_cell.length_c   1.000
_cell.angle_alpha   90.00
_cell.angle_beta   90.00
_cell.angle_gamma   90.00
#
_symmetry.space_group_name_H-M   'P 1'
#
loop_
_entity.id
_entity.type
_entity.pdbx_description
1 polymer ?
#
loop_
_entity_poly.entity_id
_entity_poly.type
_entity_poly.pdbx_seq_one_letter_code
_entity_poly.pdbx_strand_id
1 'polypeptide(L)'
;FQNDVKTSENRTVAMFHEQVGKVVVRYDAFAAIVGQSSNYVMPGQKITINAGVGAFSKAAAPQITINGQGAPLGADGQAVLDIAGGGLGKHTVPVVIRFVDQDGRPQTVTKNVEYTVGQANASIALDKMNVLYRDIANPITVAASGGGADRVQVSISNGRLDSKGGGKYDAWVSAGQEATITVSVDGKVAGASQFRVRDIPKPTASVGGYASGDNVNAGAFRAQPGVIAWIKDFPFDIKYTVTGFTISTDDDGGDIIDAKVAGNQWGSAARNVMAQVKPGKTVYIDEIRAQAENGKSFKLPSLVYYIK
;
A
#
# COMPACT_ATOMS: atom_id res chain seq x y z
N PHE A 1 -10.01 84.02 -51.03
CA PHE A 1 -11.05 83.03 -51.37
C PHE A 1 -10.50 81.66 -51.74
N GLN A 2 -9.84 81.43 -52.89
CA GLN A 2 -9.36 80.06 -53.26
C GLN A 2 -8.32 79.47 -52.29
N ASN A 3 -7.40 80.28 -51.77
CA ASN A 3 -6.42 79.80 -50.79
C ASN A 3 -7.05 79.48 -49.42
N ASP A 4 -8.09 80.21 -49.02
CA ASP A 4 -8.79 79.98 -47.76
C ASP A 4 -9.59 78.67 -47.79
N VAL A 5 -10.19 78.36 -48.96
CA VAL A 5 -10.88 77.07 -49.20
C VAL A 5 -9.90 75.91 -49.13
N LYS A 6 -8.77 75.98 -49.84
CA LYS A 6 -7.73 74.92 -49.80
C LYS A 6 -7.13 74.75 -48.39
N THR A 7 -6.97 75.83 -47.65
CA THR A 7 -6.46 75.78 -46.28
C THR A 7 -7.48 75.13 -45.33
N SER A 8 -8.76 75.44 -45.49
CA SER A 8 -9.84 74.83 -44.71
C SER A 8 -10.03 73.35 -45.04
N GLU A 9 -9.94 72.98 -46.32
CA GLU A 9 -9.98 71.60 -46.78
C GLU A 9 -8.80 70.80 -46.21
N ASN A 10 -7.56 71.30 -46.32
CA ASN A 10 -6.40 70.64 -45.72
C ASN A 10 -6.50 70.52 -44.20
N ARG A 11 -7.05 71.52 -43.50
CA ARG A 11 -7.30 71.43 -42.05
C ARG A 11 -8.35 70.38 -41.71
N THR A 12 -9.39 70.25 -42.52
CA THR A 12 -10.46 69.27 -42.33
C THR A 12 -9.96 67.85 -42.62
N VAL A 13 -9.19 67.67 -43.69
CA VAL A 13 -8.52 66.41 -44.03
C VAL A 13 -7.51 66.03 -42.95
N ALA A 14 -6.70 66.98 -42.47
CA ALA A 14 -5.79 66.74 -41.35
C ALA A 14 -6.54 66.39 -40.06
N MET A 15 -7.65 67.07 -39.75
CA MET A 15 -8.51 66.77 -38.61
C MET A 15 -9.09 65.36 -38.70
N PHE A 16 -9.61 64.96 -39.86
CA PHE A 16 -10.14 63.61 -40.06
C PHE A 16 -9.03 62.56 -40.06
N HIS A 17 -7.86 62.84 -40.64
CA HIS A 17 -6.72 61.94 -40.59
C HIS A 17 -6.21 61.73 -39.15
N GLU A 18 -6.17 62.80 -38.36
CA GLU A 18 -5.82 62.75 -36.93
C GLU A 18 -6.91 62.04 -36.12
N GLN A 19 -8.19 62.21 -36.47
CA GLN A 19 -9.30 61.49 -35.83
C GLN A 19 -9.35 59.99 -36.17
N VAL A 20 -9.00 59.61 -37.40
CA VAL A 20 -8.87 58.21 -37.82
C VAL A 20 -7.77 57.51 -37.03
N GLY A 21 -6.63 58.19 -36.80
CA GLY A 21 -5.56 57.69 -35.91
C GLY A 21 -5.92 57.73 -34.41
N LYS A 22 -6.94 58.51 -34.03
CA LYS A 22 -7.47 58.64 -32.65
C LYS A 22 -8.60 57.67 -32.31
N VAL A 23 -9.02 56.78 -33.20
CA VAL A 23 -9.74 55.55 -32.81
C VAL A 23 -8.75 54.60 -32.13
N VAL A 24 -8.11 55.10 -31.07
CA VAL A 24 -7.26 54.35 -30.16
C VAL A 24 -8.22 53.46 -29.41
N VAL A 25 -8.17 52.17 -29.69
CA VAL A 25 -8.82 51.14 -28.90
C VAL A 25 -8.38 51.34 -27.45
N ARG A 26 -9.27 51.89 -26.61
CA ARG A 26 -8.99 52.05 -25.18
C ARG A 26 -9.19 50.69 -24.51
N TYR A 27 -8.08 50.00 -24.29
CA TYR A 27 -8.01 48.97 -23.26
C TYR A 27 -8.11 49.66 -21.90
N ASP A 28 -9.24 49.50 -21.24
CA ASP A 28 -9.53 50.10 -19.93
C ASP A 28 -9.31 49.11 -18.78
N ALA A 29 -8.90 47.88 -19.08
CA ALA A 29 -8.56 46.86 -18.10
C ALA A 29 -7.38 45.99 -18.56
N PHE A 30 -6.51 45.67 -17.59
CA PHE A 30 -5.36 44.78 -17.76
C PHE A 30 -5.45 43.69 -16.70
N ALA A 31 -5.31 42.43 -17.11
CA ALA A 31 -5.34 41.28 -16.24
C ALA A 31 -4.07 40.44 -16.43
N ALA A 32 -3.45 40.00 -15.34
CA ALA A 32 -2.39 39.01 -15.42
C ALA A 32 -2.99 37.62 -15.74
N ILE A 33 -2.41 36.91 -16.70
CA ILE A 33 -2.78 35.55 -17.07
C ILE A 33 -1.65 34.64 -16.63
N VAL A 34 -1.94 33.74 -15.68
CA VAL A 34 -0.99 32.73 -15.22
C VAL A 34 -1.58 31.36 -15.50
N GLY A 35 -0.79 30.47 -16.10
CA GLY A 35 -1.14 29.07 -16.31
C GLY A 35 0.05 28.18 -15.95
N GLN A 36 -0.22 27.05 -15.31
CA GLN A 36 0.81 26.08 -14.94
C GLN A 36 0.53 24.72 -15.55
N SER A 37 1.57 23.92 -15.77
CA SER A 37 1.45 22.59 -16.38
C SER A 37 0.80 21.54 -15.48
N SER A 38 0.85 21.70 -14.15
CA SER A 38 0.18 20.83 -13.18
C SER A 38 0.01 21.54 -11.83
N ASN A 39 -1.06 21.22 -11.10
CA ASN A 39 -1.27 21.64 -9.71
C ASN A 39 -0.71 20.62 -8.70
N TYR A 40 -0.21 19.46 -9.16
CA TYR A 40 0.38 18.41 -8.34
C TYR A 40 1.63 17.85 -8.99
N VAL A 41 2.76 17.88 -8.28
CA VAL A 41 4.05 17.35 -8.73
C VAL A 41 4.73 16.59 -7.60
N MET A 42 5.36 15.46 -7.93
CA MET A 42 6.18 14.69 -6.99
C MET A 42 7.58 15.30 -6.87
N PRO A 43 8.31 15.04 -5.77
CA PRO A 43 9.71 15.47 -5.63
C PRO A 43 10.56 15.11 -6.87
N GLY A 44 11.24 16.09 -7.44
CA GLY A 44 12.10 15.93 -8.62
C GLY A 44 11.39 16.06 -9.97
N GLN A 45 10.07 16.24 -10.01
CA GLN A 45 9.37 16.61 -11.25
C GLN A 45 9.47 18.12 -11.50
N LYS A 46 9.58 18.52 -12.78
CA LYS A 46 9.62 19.93 -13.18
C LYS A 46 8.20 20.46 -13.36
N ILE A 47 7.96 21.68 -12.90
CA ILE A 47 6.74 22.44 -13.18
C ILE A 47 7.05 23.57 -14.17
N THR A 48 6.20 23.75 -15.17
CA THR A 48 6.30 24.88 -16.10
C THR A 48 5.22 25.91 -15.76
N ILE A 49 5.65 27.15 -15.54
CA ILE A 49 4.76 28.29 -15.28
C ILE A 49 4.81 29.21 -16.50
N ASN A 50 3.65 29.44 -17.11
CA ASN A 50 3.46 30.41 -18.16
C ASN A 50 2.75 31.63 -17.55
N ALA A 51 3.33 32.82 -17.72
CA ALA A 51 2.73 34.06 -17.25
C ALA A 51 2.74 35.11 -18.36
N GLY A 52 1.71 35.96 -18.40
CA GLY A 52 1.56 37.05 -19.35
C GLY A 52 0.56 38.10 -18.85
N VAL A 53 0.36 39.16 -19.63
CA VAL A 53 -0.64 40.20 -19.36
C VAL A 53 -1.63 40.22 -20.52
N GLY A 54 -2.91 40.08 -20.21
CA GLY A 54 -4.01 40.33 -21.13
C GLY A 54 -4.52 41.76 -20.97
N ALA A 55 -4.73 42.46 -22.08
CA ALA A 55 -5.42 43.74 -22.11
C ALA A 55 -6.80 43.54 -22.75
N PHE A 56 -7.86 44.09 -22.15
CA PHE A 56 -9.21 44.00 -22.70
C PHE A 56 -9.98 45.31 -22.50
N SER A 57 -11.05 45.48 -23.28
CA SER A 57 -12.01 46.57 -23.12
C SER A 57 -13.27 46.05 -22.44
N LYS A 58 -13.72 46.67 -21.34
CA LYS A 58 -14.96 46.30 -20.64
C LYS A 58 -16.19 46.42 -21.56
N ALA A 59 -16.15 47.37 -22.51
CA ALA A 59 -17.22 47.59 -23.48
C ALA A 59 -17.35 46.46 -24.51
N ALA A 60 -16.30 45.68 -24.75
CA ALA A 60 -16.32 44.58 -25.72
C ALA A 60 -17.08 43.33 -25.22
N ALA A 61 -17.37 43.24 -23.91
CA ALA A 61 -18.21 42.23 -23.26
C ALA A 61 -18.11 40.81 -23.86
N PRO A 62 -16.93 40.17 -23.81
CA PRO A 62 -16.72 38.84 -24.41
C PRO A 62 -17.62 37.78 -23.76
N GLN A 63 -18.08 36.83 -24.56
CA GLN A 63 -18.84 35.67 -24.08
C GLN A 63 -17.90 34.50 -23.82
N ILE A 64 -17.87 34.03 -22.57
CA ILE A 64 -17.03 32.91 -22.15
C ILE A 64 -17.93 31.71 -21.83
N THR A 65 -17.57 30.56 -22.38
CA THR A 65 -18.20 29.28 -22.04
C THR A 65 -17.13 28.31 -21.57
N ILE A 66 -17.37 27.65 -20.43
CA ILE A 66 -16.48 26.67 -19.81
C ILE A 66 -17.27 25.36 -19.74
N ASN A 67 -16.75 24.30 -20.36
CA ASN A 67 -17.45 23.00 -20.44
C ASN A 67 -18.86 23.09 -21.05
N GLY A 68 -19.08 24.02 -21.98
CA GLY A 68 -20.39 24.27 -22.59
C GLY A 68 -21.36 25.10 -21.72
N GLN A 69 -21.00 25.46 -20.49
CA GLN A 69 -21.78 26.33 -19.61
C GLN A 69 -21.30 27.78 -19.72
N GLY A 70 -22.23 28.74 -19.80
CA GLY A 70 -21.91 30.17 -19.79
C GLY A 70 -21.31 30.60 -18.46
N ALA A 71 -20.15 31.26 -18.49
CA ALA A 71 -19.47 31.75 -17.31
C ALA A 71 -19.43 33.30 -17.34
N PRO A 72 -20.01 33.99 -16.34
CA PRO A 72 -20.07 35.45 -16.34
C PRO A 72 -18.68 36.06 -16.16
N LEU A 73 -18.44 37.19 -16.82
CA LEU A 73 -17.19 37.93 -16.70
C LEU A 73 -17.15 38.70 -15.36
N GLY A 74 -16.13 38.43 -14.55
CA GLY A 74 -15.87 39.17 -13.31
C GLY A 74 -15.28 40.57 -13.56
N ALA A 75 -15.16 41.36 -12.49
CA ALA A 75 -14.65 42.74 -12.54
C ALA A 75 -13.23 42.86 -13.15
N ASP A 76 -12.44 41.80 -13.01
CA ASP A 76 -11.06 41.70 -13.50
C ASP A 76 -10.95 41.06 -14.90
N GLY A 77 -12.07 40.85 -15.60
CA GLY A 77 -12.09 40.24 -16.93
C GLY A 77 -11.89 38.73 -16.95
N GLN A 78 -12.02 38.08 -15.80
CA GLN A 78 -11.91 36.63 -15.65
C GLN A 78 -13.27 36.02 -15.37
N ALA A 79 -13.59 34.91 -16.03
CA ALA A 79 -14.78 34.12 -15.72
C ALA A 79 -14.38 32.92 -14.86
N VAL A 80 -15.14 32.68 -13.80
CA VAL A 80 -14.93 31.58 -12.85
C VAL A 80 -16.15 30.66 -12.90
N LEU A 81 -15.91 29.37 -13.06
CA LEU A 81 -16.95 28.35 -12.99
C LEU A 81 -16.41 27.12 -12.27
N ASP A 82 -17.09 26.71 -11.20
CA ASP A 82 -16.79 25.47 -10.50
C ASP A 82 -17.41 24.30 -11.26
N ILE A 83 -16.58 23.32 -11.61
CA ILE A 83 -16.99 22.09 -12.27
C ILE A 83 -16.69 20.90 -11.35
N ALA A 84 -17.57 19.90 -11.35
CA ALA A 84 -17.30 18.66 -10.64
C ALA A 84 -16.13 17.92 -11.30
N GLY A 85 -15.20 17.39 -10.51
CA GLY A 85 -14.00 16.71 -11.02
C GLY A 85 -14.30 15.46 -11.85
N GLY A 86 -15.42 14.77 -11.60
CA GLY A 86 -15.78 13.55 -12.32
C GLY A 86 -15.02 12.31 -11.83
N GLY A 87 -14.93 11.27 -12.67
CA GLY A 87 -14.28 10.00 -12.35
C GLY A 87 -12.75 10.06 -12.33
N LEU A 88 -12.09 8.98 -11.95
CA LEU A 88 -10.62 8.88 -11.96
C LEU A 88 -10.06 9.01 -13.38
N GLY A 89 -8.89 9.65 -13.50
CA GLY A 89 -8.17 9.76 -14.77
C GLY A 89 -8.05 11.18 -15.33
N LYS A 90 -7.62 11.28 -16.58
CA LYS A 90 -7.41 12.54 -17.29
C LYS A 90 -8.73 13.05 -17.87
N HIS A 91 -8.96 14.34 -17.71
CA HIS A 91 -10.12 15.04 -18.24
C HIS A 91 -9.66 16.30 -18.97
N THR A 92 -10.48 16.72 -19.93
CA THR A 92 -10.23 17.92 -20.72
C THR A 92 -11.48 18.80 -20.69
N VAL A 93 -11.30 20.06 -20.31
CA VAL A 93 -12.36 21.07 -20.26
C VAL A 93 -12.14 22.05 -21.40
N PRO A 94 -13.03 22.08 -22.41
CA PRO A 94 -12.96 23.11 -23.44
C PRO A 94 -13.43 24.45 -22.86
N VAL A 95 -12.59 25.47 -23.00
CA VAL A 95 -12.92 26.87 -22.73
C VAL A 95 -13.01 27.59 -24.06
N VAL A 96 -14.19 28.13 -24.38
CA VAL A 96 -14.44 28.87 -25.62
C VAL A 96 -14.72 30.32 -25.26
N ILE A 97 -13.91 31.22 -25.80
CA ILE A 97 -14.01 32.67 -25.62
C ILE A 97 -14.40 33.27 -26.97
N ARG A 98 -15.54 33.96 -27.02
CA ARG A 98 -16.00 34.73 -28.18
C ARG A 98 -15.89 36.22 -27.89
N PHE A 99 -15.22 36.95 -28.76
CA PHE A 99 -15.04 38.40 -28.62
C PHE A 99 -15.04 39.06 -29.99
N VAL A 100 -15.25 40.37 -30.04
CA VAL A 100 -15.15 41.14 -31.28
C VAL A 100 -13.78 41.80 -31.31
N ASP A 101 -13.05 41.66 -32.41
CA ASP A 101 -11.74 42.28 -32.59
C ASP A 101 -11.83 43.77 -32.95
N GLN A 102 -10.67 44.39 -33.13
CA GLN A 102 -10.54 45.82 -33.41
C GLN A 102 -11.14 46.23 -34.78
N ASP A 103 -11.29 45.27 -35.70
CA ASP A 103 -11.88 45.48 -37.02
C ASP A 103 -13.40 45.24 -37.02
N GLY A 104 -14.00 45.00 -35.84
CA GLY A 104 -15.41 44.68 -35.69
C GLY A 104 -15.76 43.24 -36.11
N ARG A 105 -14.76 42.36 -36.30
CA ARG A 105 -15.00 40.98 -36.71
C ARG A 105 -15.13 40.07 -35.47
N PRO A 106 -16.10 39.16 -35.46
CA PRO A 106 -16.22 38.18 -34.38
C PRO A 106 -15.08 37.17 -34.45
N GLN A 107 -14.38 37.00 -33.33
CA GLN A 107 -13.32 36.03 -33.11
C GLN A 107 -13.77 34.98 -32.10
N THR A 108 -13.33 33.74 -32.30
CA THR A 108 -13.54 32.64 -31.36
C THR A 108 -12.20 31.99 -31.06
N VAL A 109 -11.84 31.93 -29.78
CA VAL A 109 -10.65 31.25 -29.30
C VAL A 109 -11.09 30.09 -28.42
N THR A 110 -10.65 28.89 -28.76
CA THR A 110 -10.89 27.68 -27.97
C THR A 110 -9.58 27.24 -27.34
N LYS A 111 -9.59 27.05 -26.02
CA LYS A 111 -8.46 26.52 -25.26
C LYS A 111 -8.92 25.36 -24.40
N ASN A 112 -8.22 24.25 -24.50
CA ASN A 112 -8.49 23.08 -23.68
C ASN A 112 -7.66 23.16 -22.39
N VAL A 113 -8.32 23.01 -21.25
CA VAL A 113 -7.69 22.90 -19.94
C VAL A 113 -7.72 21.44 -19.51
N GLU A 114 -6.56 20.83 -19.35
CA GLU A 114 -6.45 19.45 -18.89
C GLU A 114 -6.33 19.40 -17.37
N TYR A 115 -7.03 18.45 -16.74
CA TYR A 115 -6.87 18.14 -15.33
C TYR A 115 -6.92 16.63 -15.11
N THR A 116 -6.38 16.17 -13.97
CA THR A 116 -6.37 14.74 -13.63
C THR A 116 -6.98 14.55 -12.24
N VAL A 117 -7.96 13.65 -12.15
CA VAL A 117 -8.53 13.23 -10.87
C VAL A 117 -7.78 12.01 -10.38
N GLY A 118 -7.01 12.20 -9.30
CA GLY A 118 -6.35 11.11 -8.58
C GLY A 118 -7.25 10.55 -7.47
N GLN A 119 -6.95 9.32 -7.06
CA GLN A 119 -7.52 8.73 -5.85
C GLN A 119 -6.55 8.94 -4.69
N ALA A 120 -7.03 9.47 -3.57
CA ALA A 120 -6.27 9.43 -2.33
C ALA A 120 -6.28 7.99 -1.80
N ASN A 121 -5.11 7.36 -1.72
CA ASN A 121 -4.95 6.05 -1.10
C ASN A 121 -4.31 6.25 0.27
N ALA A 122 -5.01 5.83 1.34
CA ALA A 122 -4.43 5.73 2.67
C ALA A 122 -3.88 4.32 2.86
N SER A 123 -2.66 4.20 3.40
CA SER A 123 -2.09 2.93 3.83
C SER A 123 -2.14 2.87 5.35
N ILE A 124 -2.82 1.85 5.89
CA ILE A 124 -2.88 1.60 7.33
C ILE A 124 -2.10 0.31 7.58
N ALA A 125 -1.06 0.39 8.40
CA ALA A 125 -0.22 -0.75 8.77
C ALA A 125 -0.12 -0.86 10.30
N LEU A 126 0.07 -2.09 10.78
CA LEU A 126 0.32 -2.36 12.19
C LEU A 126 1.83 -2.40 12.44
N ASP A 127 2.37 -1.40 13.16
CA ASP A 127 3.81 -1.28 13.44
C ASP A 127 4.39 -2.51 14.16
N LYS A 128 3.56 -3.26 14.89
CA LYS A 128 3.98 -4.48 15.61
C LYS A 128 3.78 -5.76 14.81
N MET A 129 3.24 -5.71 13.60
CA MET A 129 3.06 -6.88 12.73
C MET A 129 4.03 -6.93 11.54
N ASN A 130 4.97 -5.99 11.43
CA ASN A 130 6.06 -6.03 10.44
C ASN A 130 7.11 -7.10 10.78
N VAL A 131 6.72 -8.38 10.76
CA VAL A 131 7.58 -9.51 11.12
C VAL A 131 7.70 -10.46 9.92
N LEU A 132 8.94 -10.85 9.61
CA LEU A 132 9.25 -11.98 8.74
C LEU A 132 9.76 -13.12 9.59
N TYR A 133 9.18 -14.30 9.43
CA TYR A 133 9.60 -15.51 10.11
C TYR A 133 10.68 -16.23 9.33
N ARG A 134 11.68 -16.72 10.06
CA ARG A 134 12.82 -17.42 9.47
C ARG A 134 12.42 -18.77 8.87
N ASP A 135 13.11 -19.11 7.79
CA ASP A 135 13.11 -20.44 7.17
C ASP A 135 11.72 -20.93 6.71
N ILE A 136 10.80 -19.99 6.43
CA ILE A 136 9.51 -20.22 5.80
C ILE A 136 9.21 -19.14 4.77
N ALA A 137 8.29 -19.43 3.86
CA ALA A 137 7.77 -18.44 2.91
C ALA A 137 6.89 -17.42 3.65
N ASN A 138 7.28 -16.15 3.61
CA ASN A 138 6.49 -15.04 4.13
C ASN A 138 5.78 -14.34 2.97
N PRO A 139 4.46 -14.56 2.76
CA PRO A 139 3.76 -13.98 1.63
C PRO A 139 3.61 -12.47 1.83
N ILE A 140 4.02 -11.70 0.83
CA ILE A 140 3.89 -10.24 0.79
C ILE A 140 3.23 -9.81 -0.52
N THR A 141 2.54 -8.67 -0.47
CA THR A 141 2.01 -7.99 -1.67
C THR A 141 2.62 -6.60 -1.74
N VAL A 142 3.18 -6.28 -2.90
CA VAL A 142 3.80 -4.99 -3.18
C VAL A 142 2.95 -4.27 -4.24
N ALA A 143 2.48 -3.08 -3.88
CA ALA A 143 1.81 -2.18 -4.80
C ALA A 143 2.63 -0.89 -4.91
N ALA A 144 3.03 -0.52 -6.12
CA ALA A 144 3.70 0.75 -6.39
C ALA A 144 2.78 1.64 -7.22
N SER A 145 2.56 2.87 -6.76
CA SER A 145 1.82 3.88 -7.52
C SER A 145 2.67 4.37 -8.70
N GLY A 146 2.12 4.35 -9.92
CA GLY A 146 2.73 5.00 -11.09
C GLY A 146 3.51 4.11 -12.06
N GLY A 147 3.54 2.80 -11.86
CA GLY A 147 4.16 1.86 -12.81
C GLY A 147 3.33 0.60 -13.01
N GLY A 148 3.25 0.10 -14.25
CA GLY A 148 2.80 -1.27 -14.50
C GLY A 148 3.76 -2.27 -13.84
N ALA A 149 3.29 -3.50 -13.58
CA ALA A 149 4.06 -4.52 -12.84
C ALA A 149 5.48 -4.75 -13.40
N ASP A 150 5.67 -4.56 -14.71
CA ASP A 150 6.95 -4.74 -15.40
C ASP A 150 8.02 -3.69 -15.05
N ARG A 151 7.62 -2.54 -14.51
CA ARG A 151 8.53 -1.43 -14.14
C ARG A 151 8.88 -1.42 -12.66
N VAL A 152 8.24 -2.29 -11.87
CA VAL A 152 8.42 -2.38 -10.42
C VAL A 152 9.51 -3.39 -10.12
N GLN A 153 10.58 -2.93 -9.50
CA GLN A 153 11.66 -3.77 -8.99
C GLN A 153 11.57 -3.81 -7.47
N VAL A 154 11.57 -5.01 -6.91
CA VAL A 154 11.53 -5.23 -5.45
C VAL A 154 12.80 -5.94 -5.04
N SER A 155 13.46 -5.42 -4.01
CA SER A 155 14.65 -6.03 -3.41
C SER A 155 14.48 -6.17 -1.90
N ILE A 156 15.23 -7.10 -1.32
CA ILE A 156 15.31 -7.31 0.13
C ILE A 156 16.77 -7.24 0.57
N SER A 157 17.05 -6.54 1.67
CA SER A 157 18.41 -6.35 2.17
C SER A 157 19.03 -7.63 2.76
N ASN A 158 18.20 -8.58 3.16
CA ASN A 158 18.60 -9.81 3.83
C ASN A 158 17.58 -10.91 3.49
N GLY A 159 18.03 -11.95 2.80
CA GLY A 159 17.19 -13.03 2.31
C GLY A 159 16.99 -13.01 0.80
N ARG A 160 15.87 -13.58 0.33
CA ARG A 160 15.47 -13.59 -1.08
C ARG A 160 13.97 -13.36 -1.23
N LEU A 161 13.56 -12.95 -2.43
CA LEU A 161 12.17 -12.76 -2.81
C LEU A 161 11.86 -13.66 -4.01
N ASP A 162 10.89 -14.56 -3.85
CA ASP A 162 10.41 -15.42 -4.93
C ASP A 162 9.12 -14.82 -5.50
N SER A 163 9.15 -14.33 -6.74
CA SER A 163 7.98 -13.72 -7.38
C SER A 163 6.89 -14.75 -7.67
N LYS A 164 5.64 -14.42 -7.32
CA LYS A 164 4.44 -15.18 -7.66
C LYS A 164 3.62 -14.54 -8.79
N GLY A 165 4.12 -13.44 -9.36
CA GLY A 165 3.40 -12.62 -10.32
C GLY A 165 2.36 -11.68 -9.67
N GLY A 166 1.91 -10.68 -10.42
CA GLY A 166 0.88 -9.75 -9.98
C GLY A 166 1.23 -8.95 -8.72
N GLY A 167 2.52 -8.64 -8.51
CA GLY A 167 2.99 -7.91 -7.32
C GLY A 167 3.03 -8.73 -6.03
N LYS A 168 2.84 -10.05 -6.10
CA LYS A 168 2.96 -10.96 -4.95
C LYS A 168 4.33 -11.63 -4.92
N TYR A 169 4.88 -11.79 -3.72
CA TYR A 169 6.19 -12.41 -3.50
C TYR A 169 6.15 -13.28 -2.24
N ASP A 170 6.95 -14.35 -2.21
CA ASP A 170 7.32 -15.04 -0.99
C ASP A 170 8.70 -14.53 -0.54
N ALA A 171 8.75 -13.87 0.61
CA ALA A 171 9.99 -13.44 1.22
C ALA A 171 10.58 -14.55 2.11
N TRP A 172 11.84 -14.89 1.88
CA TRP A 172 12.59 -15.88 2.64
C TRP A 172 13.74 -15.20 3.38
N VAL A 173 13.80 -15.39 4.69
CA VAL A 173 14.87 -14.87 5.57
C VAL A 173 15.40 -16.01 6.43
N SER A 174 16.70 -16.02 6.73
CA SER A 174 17.33 -17.09 7.54
C SER A 174 18.14 -16.55 8.73
N ALA A 175 18.76 -15.37 8.58
CA ALA A 175 19.61 -14.75 9.58
C ALA A 175 19.22 -13.28 9.83
N GLY A 176 19.92 -12.61 10.76
CA GLY A 176 19.72 -11.19 11.07
C GLY A 176 18.50 -10.88 11.95
N GLN A 177 18.45 -9.66 12.50
CA GLN A 177 17.31 -9.18 13.32
C GLN A 177 16.29 -8.40 12.51
N GLU A 178 16.69 -7.91 11.33
CA GLU A 178 15.87 -7.04 10.48
C GLU A 178 16.15 -7.33 9.00
N ALA A 179 15.18 -7.01 8.16
CA ALA A 179 15.27 -7.04 6.71
C ALA A 179 14.47 -5.86 6.15
N THR A 180 15.05 -5.09 5.24
CA THR A 180 14.39 -3.98 4.58
C THR A 180 13.99 -4.40 3.17
N ILE A 181 12.71 -4.22 2.84
CA ILE A 181 12.18 -4.42 1.49
C ILE A 181 12.10 -3.05 0.83
N THR A 182 12.77 -2.92 -0.31
CA THR A 182 12.84 -1.67 -1.08
C THR A 182 12.13 -1.87 -2.41
N VAL A 183 11.28 -0.91 -2.75
CA VAL A 183 10.53 -0.89 -4.01
C VAL A 183 11.05 0.27 -4.84
N SER A 184 11.46 -0.05 -6.07
CA SER A 184 11.95 0.91 -7.05
C SER A 184 11.08 0.88 -8.31
N VAL A 185 10.79 2.05 -8.88
CA VAL A 185 10.09 2.21 -10.14
C VAL A 185 11.00 2.98 -11.10
N ASP A 186 11.27 2.42 -12.28
CA ASP A 186 12.16 3.01 -13.28
C ASP A 186 13.53 3.44 -12.71
N GLY A 187 14.10 2.60 -11.82
CA GLY A 187 15.41 2.82 -11.18
C GLY A 187 15.41 3.83 -10.03
N LYS A 188 14.27 4.42 -9.67
CA LYS A 188 14.14 5.32 -8.51
C LYS A 188 13.42 4.63 -7.36
N VAL A 189 13.94 4.80 -6.15
CA VAL A 189 13.30 4.26 -4.94
C VAL A 189 11.94 4.96 -4.76
N ALA A 190 10.87 4.16 -4.84
CA ALA A 190 9.50 4.60 -4.60
C ALA A 190 9.10 4.46 -3.13
N GLY A 191 9.70 3.49 -2.41
CA GLY A 191 9.49 3.32 -0.99
C GLY A 191 10.35 2.20 -0.40
N ALA A 192 10.49 2.20 0.92
CA ALA A 192 11.15 1.14 1.65
C ALA A 192 10.40 0.85 2.96
N SER A 193 10.39 -0.41 3.38
CA SER A 193 9.76 -0.84 4.64
C SER A 193 10.67 -1.82 5.36
N GLN A 194 10.91 -1.55 6.64
CA GLN A 194 11.71 -2.41 7.49
C GLN A 194 10.84 -3.44 8.19
N PHE A 195 11.29 -4.68 8.20
CA PHE A 195 10.66 -5.82 8.87
C PHE A 195 11.62 -6.39 9.90
N ARG A 196 11.08 -6.82 11.03
CA ARG A 196 11.80 -7.56 12.06
C ARG A 196 11.86 -9.03 11.66
N VAL A 197 13.04 -9.62 11.72
CA VAL A 197 13.24 -11.04 11.44
C VAL A 197 13.17 -11.81 12.75
N ARG A 198 12.21 -12.72 12.88
CA ARG A 198 11.98 -13.50 14.11
C ARG A 198 11.98 -14.99 13.84
N ASP A 199 12.39 -15.75 14.85
CA ASP A 199 12.18 -17.19 14.84
C ASP A 199 10.69 -17.50 14.96
N ILE A 200 10.29 -18.62 14.35
CA ILE A 200 9.00 -19.23 14.62
C ILE A 200 8.96 -19.56 16.12
N PRO A 201 7.87 -19.23 16.84
CA PRO A 201 7.77 -19.57 18.25
C PRO A 201 7.91 -21.08 18.46
N LYS A 202 8.42 -21.46 19.64
CA LYS A 202 8.58 -22.89 19.95
C LYS A 202 7.19 -23.52 20.03
N PRO A 203 6.96 -24.69 19.39
CA PRO A 203 5.69 -25.38 19.53
C PRO A 203 5.57 -25.96 20.94
N THR A 204 4.34 -26.32 21.32
CA THR A 204 3.99 -27.01 22.55
C THR A 204 3.58 -28.44 22.25
N ALA A 205 3.94 -29.37 23.14
CA ALA A 205 3.49 -30.75 23.05
C ALA A 205 2.19 -30.97 23.85
N SER A 206 1.41 -31.97 23.48
CA SER A 206 0.26 -32.44 24.26
C SER A 206 -0.10 -33.88 23.92
N VAL A 207 -0.82 -34.54 24.82
CA VAL A 207 -1.45 -35.84 24.59
C VAL A 207 -2.96 -35.61 24.51
N GLY A 208 -3.61 -35.99 23.41
CA GLY A 208 -5.07 -35.89 23.25
C GLY A 208 -5.66 -34.48 23.35
N GLY A 209 -4.84 -33.43 23.20
CA GLY A 209 -5.25 -32.04 23.39
C GLY A 209 -5.31 -31.57 24.85
N TYR A 210 -4.94 -32.43 25.81
CA TYR A 210 -4.86 -32.06 27.23
C TYR A 210 -3.63 -31.19 27.50
N ALA A 211 -3.83 -30.11 28.26
CA ALA A 211 -2.75 -29.24 28.69
C ALA A 211 -1.91 -29.94 29.78
N SER A 212 -0.62 -29.62 29.81
CA SER A 212 0.25 -30.07 30.91
C SER A 212 -0.29 -29.54 32.24
N GLY A 213 -0.39 -30.42 33.25
CA GLY A 213 -0.98 -30.15 34.55
C GLY A 213 -2.47 -30.50 34.66
N ASP A 214 -3.11 -30.96 33.57
CA ASP A 214 -4.52 -31.34 33.61
C ASP A 214 -4.77 -32.63 34.41
N ASN A 215 -5.97 -32.71 34.98
CA ASN A 215 -6.50 -33.93 35.59
C ASN A 215 -7.27 -34.74 34.53
N VAL A 216 -6.66 -35.80 34.02
CA VAL A 216 -7.16 -36.59 32.89
C VAL A 216 -7.66 -37.95 33.38
N ASN A 217 -8.80 -38.41 32.84
CA ASN A 217 -9.30 -39.75 33.15
C ASN A 217 -8.33 -40.82 32.63
N ALA A 218 -8.06 -41.86 33.44
CA ALA A 218 -7.14 -42.93 33.08
C ALA A 218 -7.48 -43.62 31.75
N GLY A 219 -8.75 -43.93 31.52
CA GLY A 219 -9.20 -44.57 30.27
C GLY A 219 -9.02 -43.65 29.06
N ALA A 220 -9.38 -42.37 29.21
CA ALA A 220 -9.26 -41.38 28.16
C ALA A 220 -7.79 -41.09 27.79
N PHE A 221 -6.90 -41.04 28.78
CA PHE A 221 -5.45 -40.86 28.55
C PHE A 221 -4.85 -42.08 27.85
N ARG A 222 -5.18 -43.30 28.30
CA ARG A 222 -4.72 -44.56 27.68
C ARG A 222 -5.22 -44.75 26.25
N ALA A 223 -6.38 -44.20 25.91
CA ALA A 223 -6.95 -44.28 24.57
C ALA A 223 -6.24 -43.37 23.55
N GLN A 224 -5.45 -42.38 24.00
CA GLN A 224 -4.73 -41.51 23.08
C GLN A 224 -3.67 -42.30 22.31
N PRO A 225 -3.35 -41.93 21.07
CA PRO A 225 -2.40 -42.67 20.24
C PRO A 225 -0.93 -42.31 20.55
N GLY A 226 -0.69 -41.16 21.18
CA GLY A 226 0.66 -40.63 21.36
C GLY A 226 0.71 -39.15 21.72
N VAL A 227 1.89 -38.57 21.49
CA VAL A 227 2.21 -37.16 21.74
C VAL A 227 2.18 -36.39 20.41
N ILE A 228 1.51 -35.24 20.39
CA ILE A 228 1.50 -34.32 19.25
C ILE A 228 2.19 -33.01 19.62
N ALA A 229 2.72 -32.31 18.61
CA ALA A 229 3.28 -30.98 18.76
C ALA A 229 2.51 -30.00 17.86
N TRP A 230 2.22 -28.82 18.39
CA TRP A 230 1.48 -27.78 17.68
C TRP A 230 1.84 -26.40 18.24
N ILE A 231 1.47 -25.35 17.52
CA ILE A 231 1.64 -23.97 17.97
C ILE A 231 0.27 -23.30 18.06
N LYS A 232 -0.01 -22.68 19.21
CA LYS A 232 -1.27 -21.98 19.44
C LYS A 232 -1.26 -20.59 18.78
N ASP A 233 -2.34 -20.25 18.08
CA ASP A 233 -2.60 -18.93 17.52
C ASP A 233 -1.48 -18.38 16.60
N PHE A 234 -0.83 -19.24 15.82
CA PHE A 234 0.20 -18.82 14.86
C PHE A 234 -0.41 -18.56 13.48
N PRO A 235 -0.09 -17.44 12.80
CA PRO A 235 -0.71 -17.08 11.51
C PRO A 235 -0.28 -17.97 10.34
N PHE A 236 0.73 -18.84 10.51
CA PHE A 236 1.14 -19.80 9.49
C PHE A 236 0.74 -21.21 9.91
N ASP A 237 0.25 -21.98 8.94
CA ASP A 237 0.02 -23.42 9.12
C ASP A 237 1.36 -24.15 8.99
N ILE A 238 1.93 -24.52 10.13
CA ILE A 238 3.18 -25.28 10.20
C ILE A 238 2.89 -26.60 10.90
N LYS A 239 3.19 -27.71 10.22
CA LYS A 239 3.07 -29.04 10.82
C LYS A 239 4.34 -29.41 11.56
N TYR A 240 4.15 -30.07 12.70
CA TYR A 240 5.21 -30.60 13.52
C TYR A 240 5.01 -32.08 13.74
N THR A 241 6.10 -32.84 13.61
CA THR A 241 6.12 -34.27 13.90
C THR A 241 6.99 -34.50 15.13
N VAL A 242 6.42 -35.11 16.18
CA VAL A 242 7.20 -35.56 17.33
C VAL A 242 8.09 -36.73 16.90
N THR A 243 9.39 -36.61 17.10
CA THR A 243 10.40 -37.59 16.66
C THR A 243 10.86 -38.50 17.79
N GLY A 244 10.62 -38.12 19.05
CA GLY A 244 10.83 -38.98 20.20
C GLY A 244 10.54 -38.28 21.52
N PHE A 245 10.38 -39.08 22.57
CA PHE A 245 10.14 -38.63 23.94
C PHE A 245 10.42 -39.80 24.91
N THR A 246 10.45 -39.52 26.20
CA THR A 246 10.48 -40.54 27.26
C THR A 246 9.22 -40.38 28.10
N ILE A 247 8.48 -41.46 28.31
CA ILE A 247 7.30 -41.48 29.18
C ILE A 247 7.64 -42.23 30.47
N SER A 248 7.21 -41.71 31.62
CA SER A 248 7.41 -42.36 32.92
C SER A 248 6.22 -42.19 33.85
N THR A 249 6.08 -43.15 34.78
CA THR A 249 5.09 -43.17 35.87
C THR A 249 5.63 -44.06 37.00
N ASP A 250 5.04 -43.99 38.18
CA ASP A 250 5.29 -44.95 39.26
C ASP A 250 4.48 -46.24 39.08
N ASP A 251 5.09 -47.40 39.32
CA ASP A 251 4.41 -48.69 39.36
C ASP A 251 3.61 -48.88 40.67
N ASP A 252 2.96 -50.04 40.84
CA ASP A 252 2.18 -50.32 42.07
C ASP A 252 3.04 -50.41 43.35
N GLY A 253 4.36 -50.61 43.20
CA GLY A 253 5.34 -50.63 44.30
C GLY A 253 5.92 -49.25 44.64
N GLY A 254 5.70 -48.25 43.79
CA GLY A 254 6.20 -46.88 43.95
C GLY A 254 7.53 -46.62 43.23
N ASP A 255 8.06 -47.60 42.49
CA ASP A 255 9.27 -47.43 41.69
C ASP A 255 8.95 -46.74 40.36
N ILE A 256 9.82 -45.84 39.92
CA ILE A 256 9.66 -45.16 38.62
C ILE A 256 9.99 -46.14 37.50
N ILE A 257 9.03 -46.34 36.61
CA ILE A 257 9.23 -47.02 35.34
C ILE A 257 9.21 -46.01 34.20
N ASP A 258 10.09 -46.17 33.23
CA ASP A 258 10.19 -45.30 32.08
C ASP A 258 10.34 -46.08 30.76
N ALA A 259 10.00 -45.42 29.66
CA ALA A 259 10.17 -45.95 28.32
C ALA A 259 10.55 -44.84 27.35
N LYS A 260 11.67 -45.02 26.66
CA LYS A 260 12.07 -44.18 25.54
C LYS A 260 11.31 -44.57 24.28
N VAL A 261 10.70 -43.59 23.63
CA VAL A 261 9.89 -43.76 22.43
C VAL A 261 10.56 -43.06 21.25
N ALA A 262 10.72 -43.81 20.16
CA ALA A 262 11.06 -43.26 18.85
C ALA A 262 9.76 -43.00 18.06
N GLY A 263 9.60 -41.78 17.57
CA GLY A 263 8.37 -41.31 16.91
C GLY A 263 7.38 -40.65 17.88
N ASN A 264 6.14 -40.52 17.41
CA ASN A 264 5.07 -39.80 18.12
C ASN A 264 4.05 -40.73 18.81
N GLN A 265 4.02 -42.03 18.46
CA GLN A 265 3.02 -42.99 18.93
C GLN A 265 3.52 -43.87 20.08
N TRP A 266 2.60 -44.41 20.88
CA TRP A 266 2.95 -45.39 21.92
C TRP A 266 3.48 -46.70 21.31
N GLY A 267 4.81 -46.88 21.35
CA GLY A 267 5.46 -48.15 21.08
C GLY A 267 5.16 -49.23 22.15
N SER A 268 5.65 -50.45 21.94
CA SER A 268 5.44 -51.57 22.88
C SER A 268 5.94 -51.27 24.29
N ALA A 269 7.14 -50.68 24.44
CA ALA A 269 7.69 -50.30 25.73
C ALA A 269 6.83 -49.24 26.43
N ALA A 270 6.36 -48.22 25.71
CA ALA A 270 5.46 -47.21 26.27
C ALA A 270 4.12 -47.82 26.70
N ARG A 271 3.59 -48.82 25.99
CA ARG A 271 2.35 -49.50 26.41
C ARG A 271 2.48 -50.21 27.75
N ASN A 272 3.67 -50.69 28.11
CA ASN A 272 3.92 -51.26 29.44
C ASN A 272 3.82 -50.19 30.53
N VAL A 273 4.36 -49.00 30.29
CA VAL A 273 4.21 -47.83 31.18
C VAL A 273 2.73 -47.42 31.25
N MET A 274 2.04 -47.36 30.11
CA MET A 274 0.61 -47.02 30.04
C MET A 274 -0.30 -48.00 30.80
N ALA A 275 0.12 -49.25 30.99
CA ALA A 275 -0.61 -50.21 31.81
C ALA A 275 -0.63 -49.84 33.31
N GLN A 276 0.39 -49.12 33.79
CA GLN A 276 0.48 -48.65 35.17
C GLN A 276 -0.24 -47.31 35.41
N VAL A 277 -0.61 -46.60 34.34
CA VAL A 277 -1.33 -45.31 34.40
C VAL A 277 -2.73 -45.53 34.95
N LYS A 278 -2.94 -45.46 36.27
CA LYS A 278 -4.22 -45.69 36.98
C LYS A 278 -4.64 -44.41 37.72
N PRO A 279 -5.91 -44.29 38.17
CA PRO A 279 -6.33 -43.18 39.02
C PRO A 279 -5.39 -42.99 40.21
N GLY A 280 -5.00 -41.75 40.48
CA GLY A 280 -4.03 -41.35 41.52
C GLY A 280 -2.57 -41.27 41.05
N LYS A 281 -2.25 -41.76 39.85
CA LYS A 281 -0.89 -41.74 39.29
C LYS A 281 -0.56 -40.39 38.64
N THR A 282 0.74 -40.12 38.49
CA THR A 282 1.23 -38.96 37.72
C THR A 282 2.10 -39.44 36.57
N VAL A 283 1.76 -39.03 35.35
CA VAL A 283 2.53 -39.35 34.14
C VAL A 283 3.41 -38.17 33.78
N TYR A 284 4.69 -38.45 33.54
CA TYR A 284 5.65 -37.49 33.02
C TYR A 284 6.01 -37.85 31.59
N ILE A 285 6.15 -36.84 30.73
CA ILE A 285 6.66 -36.99 29.38
C ILE A 285 7.80 -36.00 29.20
N ASP A 286 9.01 -36.52 29.13
CA ASP A 286 10.25 -35.78 29.10
C ASP A 286 10.98 -35.94 27.78
N GLU A 287 12.03 -35.13 27.61
CA GLU A 287 12.94 -35.17 26.46
C GLU A 287 12.24 -35.08 25.09
N ILE A 288 11.06 -34.46 25.05
CA ILE A 288 10.24 -34.38 23.84
C ILE A 288 10.99 -33.65 22.74
N ARG A 289 11.15 -34.32 21.60
CA ARG A 289 11.74 -33.78 20.37
C ARG A 289 10.67 -33.71 19.30
N ALA A 290 10.60 -32.57 18.62
CA ALA A 290 9.74 -32.38 17.47
C ALA A 290 10.51 -31.75 16.31
N GLN A 291 10.07 -32.03 15.09
CA GLN A 291 10.63 -31.48 13.87
C GLN A 291 9.51 -30.79 13.07
N ALA A 292 9.77 -29.58 12.59
CA ALA A 292 8.89 -28.89 11.66
C ALA A 292 9.08 -29.39 10.23
N GLU A 293 8.12 -29.14 9.34
CA GLU A 293 8.22 -29.50 7.91
C GLU A 293 9.46 -28.92 7.20
N ASN A 294 9.99 -27.79 7.68
CA ASN A 294 11.23 -27.20 7.17
C ASN A 294 12.52 -27.88 7.70
N GLY A 295 12.39 -28.98 8.44
CA GLY A 295 13.50 -29.77 8.97
C GLY A 295 14.07 -29.27 10.30
N LYS A 296 13.63 -28.11 10.82
CA LYS A 296 14.11 -27.56 12.09
C LYS A 296 13.63 -28.40 13.27
N SER A 297 14.56 -28.77 14.15
CA SER A 297 14.32 -29.60 15.33
C SER A 297 14.21 -28.77 16.60
N PHE A 298 13.30 -29.15 17.48
CA PHE A 298 12.99 -28.47 18.72
C PHE A 298 13.04 -29.44 19.91
N LYS A 299 13.61 -28.99 21.03
CA LYS A 299 13.37 -29.60 22.35
C LYS A 299 12.16 -28.92 22.95
N LEU A 300 11.11 -29.68 23.24
CA LEU A 300 9.89 -29.14 23.82
C LEU A 300 9.94 -29.26 25.36
N PRO A 301 9.19 -28.41 26.07
CA PRO A 301 9.03 -28.55 27.51
C PRO A 301 8.43 -29.90 27.88
N SER A 302 8.78 -30.40 29.06
CA SER A 302 8.18 -31.61 29.63
C SER A 302 6.70 -31.42 29.92
N LEU A 303 5.96 -32.53 29.87
CA LEU A 303 4.55 -32.59 30.21
C LEU A 303 4.36 -33.37 31.51
N VAL A 304 3.39 -32.95 32.31
CA VAL A 304 2.92 -33.68 33.49
C VAL A 304 1.41 -33.84 33.38
N TYR A 305 0.88 -35.00 33.76
CA TYR A 305 -0.55 -35.26 33.77
C TYR A 305 -0.94 -35.97 35.05
N TYR A 306 -1.99 -35.48 35.73
CA TYR A 306 -2.54 -36.10 36.92
C TYR A 306 -3.69 -37.02 36.53
N ILE A 307 -3.61 -38.29 36.89
CA ILE A 307 -4.56 -39.30 36.42
C ILE A 307 -5.66 -39.51 37.45
N LYS A 308 -6.92 -39.47 37.00
CA LYS A 308 -8.12 -39.70 37.83
C LYS A 308 -9.04 -40.79 37.28
#